data_AF-A0A5C7LBP1-F1
#
_entry.id   AF-A0A5C7LBP1-F1
#
_cell.length_a   1.000
_cell.length_b   1.000
_cell.length_c   1.000
_cell.angle_alpha   90.00
_cell.angle_beta   90.00
_cell.angle_gamma   90.00
#
_symmetry.space_group_name_H-M   'P 1'
#
loop_
_entity.id
_entity.type
_entity.pdbx_description
1 polymer ?
#
loop_
_entity_poly.entity_id
_entity_poly.type
_entity_poly.pdbx_seq_one_letter_code
_entity_poly.pdbx_strand_id
1 'polypeptide(L)'
;MKLLEKNQFFDINKFPKEWGIIIFPISMSRISNTQSPQTCVDALDFFLDKISVNKVGANFLYSEGLYMNFEKEAYETKNRFAQSVVSHMGGVRRLVVKNYRKFQIEAAFRFDSWFQMYLSHNDFFSVFGKIKNFYESDKEFRKYVALDAHEQGKELSPEQINFYLEEHTFAYLLLNRQLRLQNDFVNGHEEWILLAYPGKPPLGQIYLFQKDPLSIGKASNPYKGQYDLVEKKFIDYNKVDLSSF
;
A
#
# COMPACT_ATOMS: atom_id res chain seq x y z
N MET A 1 25.74 -13.06 4.02
CA MET A 1 24.26 -13.04 4.00
C MET A 1 23.81 -14.32 3.29
N LYS A 2 23.07 -15.23 3.94
CA LYS A 2 22.56 -16.43 3.25
C LYS A 2 21.60 -15.97 2.15
N LEU A 3 21.78 -16.45 0.92
CA LEU A 3 20.80 -16.26 -0.14
C LEU A 3 19.52 -16.99 0.29
N LEU A 4 18.45 -16.25 0.51
CA LEU A 4 17.14 -16.82 0.81
C LEU A 4 16.62 -17.58 -0.42
N GLU A 5 16.04 -18.76 -0.19
CA GLU A 5 15.34 -19.51 -1.23
C GLU A 5 14.09 -18.73 -1.70
N LYS A 6 13.64 -18.97 -2.93
CA LYS A 6 12.40 -18.37 -3.43
C LYS A 6 11.22 -18.78 -2.54
N ASN A 7 10.23 -17.89 -2.42
CA ASN A 7 9.01 -18.09 -1.61
C ASN A 7 9.24 -18.34 -0.11
N GLN A 8 10.42 -18.03 0.43
CA GLN A 8 10.65 -18.01 1.88
C GLN A 8 10.61 -16.57 2.40
N PHE A 9 9.60 -16.30 3.24
CA PHE A 9 9.31 -14.98 3.80
C PHE A 9 9.44 -15.00 5.31
N PHE A 10 9.90 -13.89 5.88
CA PHE A 10 10.23 -13.77 7.30
C PHE A 10 9.62 -12.52 7.90
N ASP A 11 9.42 -12.54 9.22
CA ASP A 11 9.08 -11.34 9.96
C ASP A 11 10.27 -10.35 9.96
N ILE A 12 9.97 -9.05 10.02
CA ILE A 12 10.93 -7.98 10.27
C ILE A 12 11.14 -7.87 11.77
N ASN A 13 12.30 -8.31 12.28
CA ASN A 13 12.57 -8.25 13.72
C ASN A 13 12.76 -6.82 14.24
N LYS A 14 13.45 -5.97 13.47
CA LYS A 14 13.73 -4.57 13.79
C LYS A 14 13.76 -3.73 12.53
N PHE A 15 13.26 -2.51 12.63
CA PHE A 15 13.38 -1.50 11.58
C PHE A 15 14.78 -0.87 11.55
N PRO A 16 15.21 -0.35 10.38
CA PRO A 16 16.36 0.51 10.25
C PRO A 16 16.27 1.71 11.20
N LYS A 17 17.42 2.29 11.57
CA LYS A 17 17.48 3.44 12.50
C LYS A 17 17.21 4.77 11.80
N GLU A 18 17.23 4.74 10.47
CA GLU A 18 16.90 5.83 9.58
C GLU A 18 15.39 6.10 9.61
N TRP A 19 15.01 7.30 9.15
CA TRP A 19 13.62 7.69 9.02
C TRP A 19 12.87 6.79 8.07
N GLY A 20 11.62 6.48 8.38
CA GLY A 20 10.79 5.70 7.48
C GLY A 20 9.31 5.81 7.76
N ILE A 21 8.54 5.30 6.82
CA ILE A 21 7.08 5.35 6.87
C ILE A 21 6.51 3.95 6.68
N ILE A 22 5.58 3.58 7.55
CA ILE A 22 4.69 2.43 7.33
C ILE A 22 3.42 2.95 6.66
N ILE A 23 3.10 2.41 5.49
CA ILE A 23 1.91 2.75 4.73
C ILE A 23 0.88 1.66 4.96
N PHE A 24 -0.31 2.06 5.39
CA PHE A 24 -1.49 1.21 5.52
C PHE A 24 -2.50 1.62 4.44
N PRO A 25 -2.53 0.96 3.27
CA PRO A 25 -3.61 1.14 2.31
C PRO A 25 -4.92 0.65 2.94
N ILE A 26 -5.96 1.46 2.92
CA ILE A 26 -7.28 1.16 3.48
C ILE A 26 -8.27 0.97 2.33
N SER A 27 -8.67 -0.27 2.10
CA SER A 27 -9.67 -0.59 1.10
C SER A 27 -11.07 -0.21 1.60
N MET A 28 -11.82 0.53 0.78
CA MET A 28 -13.20 0.90 1.12
C MET A 28 -14.13 -0.31 1.32
N SER A 29 -13.82 -1.45 0.71
CA SER A 29 -14.58 -2.69 0.91
C SER A 29 -14.25 -3.42 2.22
N ARG A 30 -13.13 -3.07 2.87
CA ARG A 30 -12.62 -3.72 4.09
C ARG A 30 -12.52 -2.80 5.31
N ILE A 31 -12.72 -1.49 5.12
CA ILE A 31 -12.53 -0.41 6.11
C ILE A 31 -13.30 -0.62 7.43
N SER A 32 -14.46 -1.26 7.40
CA SER A 32 -15.26 -1.54 8.60
C SER A 32 -14.98 -2.92 9.20
N ASN A 33 -14.17 -3.74 8.53
CA ASN A 33 -14.07 -5.18 8.77
C ASN A 33 -12.62 -5.53 9.15
N THR A 34 -11.88 -6.17 8.24
CA THR A 34 -10.48 -6.57 8.41
C THR A 34 -9.51 -5.39 8.46
N GLN A 35 -9.98 -4.17 8.20
CA GLN A 35 -9.22 -2.94 8.35
C GLN A 35 -9.93 -1.94 9.27
N SER A 36 -10.65 -2.43 10.27
CA SER A 36 -11.28 -1.58 11.28
C SER A 36 -10.25 -0.69 12.02
N PRO A 37 -10.68 0.40 12.68
CA PRO A 37 -9.78 1.23 13.47
C PRO A 37 -9.00 0.46 14.53
N GLN A 38 -9.64 -0.52 15.18
CA GLN A 38 -8.98 -1.36 16.18
C GLN A 38 -7.89 -2.21 15.53
N THR A 39 -8.19 -2.88 14.42
CA THR A 39 -7.22 -3.70 13.69
C THR A 39 -6.02 -2.88 13.21
N CYS A 40 -6.24 -1.65 12.75
CA CYS A 40 -5.17 -0.74 12.38
C CYS A 40 -4.27 -0.37 13.57
N VAL A 41 -4.86 -0.07 14.74
CA VAL A 41 -4.10 0.25 15.95
C VAL A 41 -3.37 -0.96 16.53
N ASP A 42 -3.95 -2.16 16.43
CA ASP A 42 -3.29 -3.40 16.82
C ASP A 42 -2.06 -3.68 15.92
N ALA A 43 -2.17 -3.40 14.62
CA ALA A 43 -1.03 -3.47 13.70
C ALA A 43 0.05 -2.43 14.04
N LEU A 44 -0.33 -1.19 14.39
CA LEU A 44 0.62 -0.18 14.88
C LEU A 44 1.35 -0.66 16.14
N ASP A 45 0.61 -1.20 17.12
CA ASP A 45 1.17 -1.72 18.38
C ASP A 45 2.16 -2.85 18.11
N PHE A 46 1.82 -3.76 17.20
CA PHE A 46 2.72 -4.82 16.75
C PHE A 46 4.04 -4.28 16.16
N PHE A 47 3.97 -3.18 15.40
CA PHE A 47 5.17 -2.55 14.84
C PHE A 47 5.98 -1.75 15.86
N LEU A 48 5.39 -1.27 16.96
CA LEU A 48 6.13 -0.52 17.99
C LEU A 48 7.31 -1.31 18.55
N ASP A 49 7.13 -2.61 18.79
CA ASP A 49 8.19 -3.49 19.31
C ASP A 49 9.37 -3.64 18.33
N LYS A 50 9.19 -3.30 17.06
CA LYS A 50 10.20 -3.39 16.01
C LYS A 50 10.95 -2.06 15.84
N ILE A 51 10.43 -0.96 16.39
CA ILE A 51 11.05 0.36 16.35
C ILE A 51 12.15 0.44 17.41
N SER A 52 13.36 0.81 17.00
CA SER A 52 14.50 1.00 17.92
C SER A 52 14.80 2.48 18.20
N VAL A 53 14.33 3.38 17.33
CA VAL A 53 14.51 4.83 17.41
C VAL A 53 13.21 5.49 16.95
N ASN A 54 12.75 6.53 17.65
CA ASN A 54 11.55 7.28 17.31
C ASN A 54 11.71 8.10 16.03
N LYS A 55 11.70 7.43 14.87
CA LYS A 55 11.85 8.01 13.52
C LYS A 55 10.93 7.35 12.49
N VAL A 56 9.86 6.71 12.95
CA VAL A 56 8.91 5.99 12.09
C VAL A 56 7.56 6.69 12.13
N GLY A 57 7.10 7.13 10.96
CA GLY A 57 5.74 7.60 10.74
C GLY A 57 4.82 6.49 10.25
N ALA A 58 3.51 6.73 10.32
CA ALA A 58 2.49 5.87 9.75
C ALA A 58 1.51 6.70 8.91
N ASN A 59 1.28 6.30 7.66
CA ASN A 59 0.24 6.90 6.82
C ASN A 59 -0.85 5.87 6.53
N PHE A 60 -2.10 6.29 6.74
CA PHE A 60 -3.29 5.56 6.32
C PHE A 60 -3.78 6.13 5.00
N LEU A 61 -3.66 5.34 3.92
CA LEU A 61 -4.02 5.77 2.57
C LEU A 61 -5.38 5.16 2.19
N TYR A 62 -6.42 5.97 2.15
CA TYR A 62 -7.76 5.51 1.79
C TYR A 62 -7.89 5.36 0.27
N SER A 63 -8.53 4.28 -0.17
CA SER A 63 -8.67 3.96 -1.59
C SER A 63 -9.96 4.53 -2.21
N GLU A 64 -10.61 5.54 -1.61
CA GLU A 64 -11.95 5.97 -2.01
C GLU A 64 -12.02 6.46 -3.46
N GLY A 65 -10.98 7.14 -3.94
CA GLY A 65 -10.92 7.62 -5.32
C GLY A 65 -10.87 6.49 -6.34
N LEU A 66 -10.24 5.36 -5.99
CA LEU A 66 -10.10 4.20 -6.86
C LEU A 66 -11.46 3.54 -7.19
N TYR A 67 -12.40 3.60 -6.25
CA TYR A 67 -13.75 3.04 -6.42
C TYR A 67 -14.72 3.98 -7.14
N MET A 68 -14.36 5.26 -7.36
CA MET A 68 -15.21 6.20 -8.10
C MET A 68 -15.31 5.87 -9.60
N ASN A 69 -14.48 4.94 -10.10
CA ASN A 69 -14.52 4.45 -11.47
C ASN A 69 -15.65 3.43 -11.75
N PHE A 70 -16.33 2.90 -10.72
CA PHE A 70 -17.25 1.75 -10.85
C PHE A 70 -18.73 2.08 -10.68
N GLU A 71 -19.05 3.10 -9.88
CA GLU A 71 -20.43 3.29 -9.44
C GLU A 71 -21.15 4.32 -10.31
N LYS A 72 -22.35 3.95 -10.80
CA LYS A 72 -23.17 4.77 -11.71
C LYS A 72 -23.64 6.08 -11.06
N GLU A 73 -23.75 6.13 -9.72
CA GLU A 73 -24.21 7.29 -8.98
C GLU A 73 -23.10 7.86 -8.11
N ALA A 74 -22.15 8.56 -8.76
CA ALA A 74 -20.95 9.12 -8.14
C ALA A 74 -21.22 9.92 -6.85
N TYR A 75 -22.38 10.57 -6.72
CA TYR A 75 -22.75 11.34 -5.53
C TYR A 75 -22.99 10.47 -4.29
N GLU A 76 -23.78 9.39 -4.41
CA GLU A 76 -24.09 8.50 -3.29
C GLU A 76 -22.84 7.74 -2.83
N THR A 77 -22.08 7.22 -3.78
CA THR A 77 -20.78 6.56 -3.57
C THR A 77 -19.83 7.45 -2.80
N LYS A 78 -19.67 8.71 -3.27
CA LYS A 78 -18.81 9.70 -2.63
C LYS A 78 -19.23 9.93 -1.19
N ASN A 79 -20.52 10.16 -0.92
CA ASN A 79 -20.99 10.46 0.43
C ASN A 79 -20.77 9.28 1.38
N ARG A 80 -21.09 8.06 0.93
CA ARG A 80 -20.85 6.83 1.70
C ARG A 80 -19.36 6.69 2.03
N PHE A 81 -18.47 6.80 1.04
CA PHE A 81 -17.04 6.65 1.28
C PHE A 81 -16.44 7.78 2.12
N ALA A 82 -16.85 9.03 1.91
CA ALA A 82 -16.43 10.15 2.74
C ALA A 82 -16.80 9.91 4.21
N GLN A 83 -18.03 9.44 4.48
CA GLN A 83 -18.45 9.08 5.83
C GLN A 83 -17.61 7.94 6.42
N SER A 84 -17.33 6.89 5.63
CA SER A 84 -16.48 5.78 6.07
C SER A 84 -15.06 6.24 6.40
N VAL A 85 -14.44 7.06 5.55
CA VAL A 85 -13.09 7.63 5.77
C VAL A 85 -13.06 8.47 7.04
N VAL A 86 -14.00 9.40 7.21
CA VAL A 86 -14.07 10.28 8.40
C VAL A 86 -14.30 9.48 9.68
N SER A 87 -15.21 8.50 9.64
CA SER A 87 -15.50 7.62 10.78
C SER A 87 -14.27 6.78 11.17
N HIS A 88 -13.60 6.19 10.17
CA HIS A 88 -12.40 5.38 10.39
C HIS A 88 -11.25 6.22 10.96
N MET A 89 -10.93 7.36 10.34
CA MET A 89 -9.92 8.31 10.83
C MET A 89 -10.20 8.73 12.28
N GLY A 90 -11.45 9.11 12.57
CA GLY A 90 -11.86 9.47 13.93
C GLY A 90 -11.71 8.32 14.92
N GLY A 91 -12.02 7.10 14.49
CA GLY A 91 -11.82 5.87 15.27
C GLY A 91 -10.35 5.64 15.62
N VAL A 92 -9.45 5.68 14.62
CA VAL A 92 -8.01 5.47 14.82
C VAL A 92 -7.46 6.53 15.76
N ARG A 93 -7.78 7.81 15.52
CA ARG A 93 -7.34 8.92 16.39
C ARG A 93 -7.77 8.75 17.85
N ARG A 94 -9.04 8.41 18.09
CA ARG A 94 -9.53 8.16 19.46
C ARG A 94 -8.77 7.02 20.14
N LEU A 95 -8.46 5.95 19.42
CA LEU A 95 -7.72 4.81 19.95
C LEU A 95 -6.24 5.14 20.20
N VAL A 96 -5.60 5.90 19.32
CA VAL A 96 -4.24 6.43 19.51
C VAL A 96 -4.18 7.28 20.77
N VAL A 97 -5.09 8.25 20.93
CA VAL A 97 -5.18 9.12 22.12
C VAL A 97 -5.47 8.31 23.39
N LYS A 98 -6.39 7.34 23.33
CA LYS A 98 -6.67 6.44 24.46
C LYS A 98 -5.42 5.66 24.91
N ASN A 99 -4.52 5.37 23.97
CA ASN A 99 -3.26 4.65 24.21
C ASN A 99 -2.02 5.58 24.15
N TYR A 100 -2.16 6.85 24.54
CA TYR A 100 -1.11 7.88 24.41
C TYR A 100 0.26 7.48 24.95
N ARG A 101 0.31 6.63 26.00
CA ARG A 101 1.59 6.17 26.58
C ARG A 101 2.44 5.39 25.58
N LYS A 102 1.79 4.66 24.67
CA LYS A 102 2.42 3.92 23.57
C LYS A 102 2.62 4.82 22.34
N PHE A 103 1.63 5.64 22.03
CA PHE A 103 1.61 6.47 20.83
C PHE A 103 1.77 7.96 21.15
N GLN A 104 2.95 8.33 21.66
CA GLN A 104 3.21 9.67 22.21
C GLN A 104 3.35 10.77 21.15
N ILE A 105 3.71 10.39 19.92
CA ILE A 105 4.01 11.33 18.84
C ILE A 105 2.82 11.38 17.88
N GLU A 106 1.82 12.21 18.19
CA GLU A 106 0.60 12.31 17.38
C GLU A 106 0.90 12.70 15.92
N ALA A 107 1.88 13.57 15.71
CA ALA A 107 2.32 14.00 14.38
C ALA A 107 2.86 12.85 13.50
N ALA A 108 3.17 11.69 14.08
CA ALA A 108 3.60 10.51 13.34
C ALA A 108 2.48 9.86 12.52
N PHE A 109 1.20 10.13 12.85
CA PHE A 109 0.05 9.53 12.20
C PHE A 109 -0.57 10.46 11.16
N ARG A 110 -0.56 10.03 9.91
CA ARG A 110 -1.17 10.74 8.79
C ARG A 110 -2.33 9.95 8.19
N PHE A 111 -3.31 10.68 7.68
CA PHE A 111 -4.46 10.15 6.95
C PHE A 111 -4.52 10.85 5.59
N ASP A 112 -4.39 10.09 4.51
CA ASP A 112 -4.37 10.62 3.15
C ASP A 112 -5.44 9.94 2.29
N SER A 113 -6.04 10.72 1.40
CA SER A 113 -7.02 10.24 0.42
C SER A 113 -6.31 9.76 -0.85
N TRP A 114 -6.94 8.88 -1.62
CA TRP A 114 -6.37 8.41 -2.89
C TRP A 114 -6.13 9.58 -3.85
N PHE A 115 -7.05 10.55 -3.88
CA PHE A 115 -6.91 11.75 -4.70
C PHE A 115 -5.69 12.60 -4.37
N GLN A 116 -5.23 12.61 -3.11
CA GLN A 116 -4.00 13.30 -2.74
C GLN A 116 -2.76 12.65 -3.36
N MET A 117 -2.79 11.36 -3.68
CA MET A 117 -1.67 10.69 -4.34
C MET A 117 -1.48 11.12 -5.78
N TYR A 118 -2.56 11.48 -6.49
CA TYR A 118 -2.43 12.10 -7.80
C TYR A 118 -1.65 13.42 -7.76
N LEU A 119 -1.80 14.17 -6.67
CA LEU A 119 -1.10 15.44 -6.45
C LEU A 119 0.34 15.25 -5.94
N SER A 120 0.70 14.04 -5.48
CA SER A 120 2.02 13.76 -4.91
C SER A 120 3.07 13.35 -5.97
N HIS A 121 2.66 13.23 -7.23
CA HIS A 121 3.52 12.93 -8.37
C HIS A 121 3.39 14.01 -9.46
N ASN A 122 4.50 14.42 -10.06
CA ASN A 122 4.51 15.52 -11.03
C ASN A 122 3.75 15.20 -12.34
N ASP A 123 3.76 13.93 -12.75
CA ASP A 123 3.15 13.48 -14.01
C ASP A 123 2.63 12.04 -13.91
N PHE A 124 1.62 11.84 -13.06
CA PHE A 124 1.08 10.50 -12.80
C PHE A 124 0.52 9.86 -14.07
N PHE A 125 -0.25 10.61 -14.88
CA PHE A 125 -0.94 10.05 -16.04
C PHE A 125 0.02 9.59 -17.15
N SER A 126 1.18 10.22 -17.30
CA SER A 126 2.24 9.70 -18.21
C SER A 126 2.78 8.36 -17.75
N VAL A 127 3.08 8.20 -16.45
CA VAL A 127 3.53 6.93 -15.87
C VAL A 127 2.44 5.87 -16.03
N PHE A 128 1.20 6.20 -15.68
CA PHE A 128 0.07 5.29 -15.78
C PHE A 128 -0.18 4.84 -17.22
N GLY A 129 -0.07 5.75 -18.19
CA GLY A 129 -0.14 5.42 -19.61
C GLY A 129 0.94 4.42 -20.05
N LYS A 130 2.17 4.54 -19.54
CA LYS A 130 3.23 3.56 -19.81
C LYS A 130 2.92 2.19 -19.20
N ILE A 131 2.37 2.14 -17.99
CA ILE A 131 1.93 0.88 -17.36
C ILE A 131 0.79 0.23 -18.16
N LYS A 132 -0.17 1.02 -18.67
CA LYS A 132 -1.20 0.52 -19.57
C LYS A 132 -0.63 -0.08 -20.85
N ASN A 133 0.29 0.62 -21.51
CA ASN A 133 0.95 0.10 -22.71
C ASN A 133 1.73 -1.20 -22.42
N PHE A 134 2.35 -1.30 -21.24
CA PHE A 134 3.00 -2.53 -20.80
C PHE A 134 1.99 -3.67 -20.61
N TYR A 135 0.85 -3.41 -19.95
CA TYR A 135 -0.25 -4.38 -19.84
C TYR A 135 -0.78 -4.83 -21.21
N GLU A 136 -0.96 -3.94 -22.16
CA GLU A 136 -1.44 -4.27 -23.50
C GLU A 136 -0.44 -5.11 -24.32
N SER A 137 0.86 -4.93 -24.10
CA SER A 137 1.91 -5.65 -24.83
C SER A 137 2.37 -6.95 -24.16
N ASP A 138 2.35 -7.04 -22.83
CA ASP A 138 2.86 -8.19 -22.06
C ASP A 138 1.75 -9.19 -21.70
N LYS A 139 1.82 -10.39 -22.29
CA LYS A 139 0.82 -11.45 -22.09
C LYS A 139 0.78 -11.98 -20.66
N GLU A 140 1.93 -12.09 -20.00
CA GLU A 140 2.00 -12.63 -18.64
C GLU A 140 1.45 -11.60 -17.64
N PHE A 141 1.67 -10.30 -17.85
CA PHE A 141 1.07 -9.28 -16.99
C PHE A 141 -0.46 -9.34 -17.03
N ARG A 142 -1.05 -9.47 -18.24
CA ARG A 142 -2.50 -9.64 -18.38
C ARG A 142 -3.02 -10.88 -17.68
N LYS A 143 -2.30 -11.99 -17.81
CA LYS A 143 -2.63 -13.24 -17.13
C LYS A 143 -2.65 -13.07 -15.62
N TYR A 144 -1.65 -12.42 -15.03
CA TYR A 144 -1.62 -12.23 -13.57
C TYR A 144 -2.72 -11.29 -13.06
N VAL A 145 -3.01 -10.19 -13.77
CA VAL A 145 -4.15 -9.32 -13.43
C VAL A 145 -5.49 -10.07 -13.57
N ALA A 146 -5.62 -10.96 -14.56
CA ALA A 146 -6.81 -11.79 -14.71
C ALA A 146 -6.97 -12.80 -13.57
N LEU A 147 -5.86 -13.39 -13.10
CA LEU A 147 -5.85 -14.27 -11.93
C LEU A 147 -6.24 -13.51 -10.66
N ASP A 148 -5.71 -12.30 -10.44
CA ASP A 148 -6.09 -11.44 -9.32
C ASP A 148 -7.60 -11.15 -9.31
N ALA A 149 -8.17 -10.81 -10.48
CA ALA A 149 -9.60 -10.61 -10.62
C ALA A 149 -10.41 -11.88 -10.30
N HIS A 150 -9.99 -13.02 -10.83
CA HIS A 150 -10.65 -14.31 -10.61
C HIS A 150 -10.63 -14.73 -9.13
N GLU A 151 -9.51 -14.59 -8.42
CA GLU A 151 -9.40 -14.91 -7.00
C GLU A 151 -10.30 -14.04 -6.12
N GLN A 152 -10.58 -12.82 -6.56
CA GLN A 152 -11.51 -11.91 -5.90
C GLN A 152 -12.98 -12.09 -6.34
N GLY A 153 -13.26 -13.05 -7.23
CA GLY A 153 -14.60 -13.28 -7.78
C GLY A 153 -15.10 -12.10 -8.62
N LYS A 154 -14.21 -11.40 -9.32
CA LYS A 154 -14.51 -10.24 -10.15
C LYS A 154 -14.41 -10.57 -11.64
N GLU A 155 -15.32 -10.01 -12.42
CA GLU A 155 -15.21 -10.00 -13.88
C GLU A 155 -14.15 -8.99 -14.31
N LEU A 156 -13.34 -9.35 -15.31
CA LEU A 156 -12.26 -8.52 -15.81
C LEU A 156 -12.77 -7.50 -16.85
N SER A 157 -13.61 -6.57 -16.41
CA SER A 157 -14.07 -5.45 -17.23
C SER A 157 -12.96 -4.40 -17.45
N PRO A 158 -13.09 -3.49 -18.43
CA PRO A 158 -12.14 -2.39 -18.61
C PRO A 158 -11.94 -1.52 -17.35
N GLU A 159 -13.00 -1.27 -16.58
CA GLU A 159 -12.96 -0.54 -15.32
C GLU A 159 -12.17 -1.31 -14.26
N GLN A 160 -12.39 -2.63 -14.18
CA GLN A 160 -11.65 -3.51 -13.26
C GLN A 160 -10.16 -3.58 -13.61
N ILE A 161 -9.83 -3.64 -14.90
CA ILE A 161 -8.44 -3.55 -15.36
C ILE A 161 -7.83 -2.21 -14.94
N ASN A 162 -8.52 -1.09 -15.17
CA ASN A 162 -8.02 0.23 -14.78
C ASN A 162 -7.79 0.34 -13.28
N PHE A 163 -8.69 -0.19 -12.45
CA PHE A 163 -8.52 -0.25 -10.99
C PHE A 163 -7.23 -0.95 -10.60
N TYR A 164 -7.00 -2.16 -11.12
CA TYR A 164 -5.79 -2.91 -10.81
C TYR A 164 -4.55 -2.16 -11.28
N LEU A 165 -4.53 -1.70 -12.53
CA LEU A 165 -3.37 -0.99 -13.07
C LEU A 165 -3.07 0.30 -12.29
N GLU A 166 -4.09 1.02 -11.85
CA GLU A 166 -3.92 2.26 -11.08
C GLU A 166 -3.36 1.95 -9.68
N GLU A 167 -3.93 0.96 -8.99
CA GLU A 167 -3.41 0.47 -7.70
C GLU A 167 -1.95 0.02 -7.81
N HIS A 168 -1.64 -0.82 -8.80
CA HIS A 168 -0.29 -1.28 -9.08
C HIS A 168 0.67 -0.12 -9.39
N THR A 169 0.22 0.89 -10.14
CA THR A 169 1.04 2.06 -10.49
C THR A 169 1.37 2.88 -9.25
N PHE A 170 0.39 3.14 -8.38
CA PHE A 170 0.66 3.85 -7.13
C PHE A 170 1.58 3.06 -6.21
N ALA A 171 1.36 1.76 -6.02
CA ALA A 171 2.27 0.92 -5.23
C ALA A 171 3.70 0.95 -5.81
N TYR A 172 3.83 0.85 -7.13
CA TYR A 172 5.10 0.91 -7.84
C TYR A 172 5.82 2.26 -7.67
N LEU A 173 5.12 3.39 -7.80
CA LEU A 173 5.69 4.70 -7.55
C LEU A 173 6.06 4.90 -6.07
N LEU A 174 5.19 4.46 -5.16
CA LEU A 174 5.38 4.56 -3.71
C LEU A 174 6.64 3.83 -3.26
N LEU A 175 6.77 2.55 -3.59
CA LEU A 175 7.90 1.74 -3.12
C LEU A 175 9.22 2.07 -3.83
N ASN A 176 9.17 2.73 -5.00
CA ASN A 176 10.35 3.35 -5.64
C ASN A 176 10.57 4.81 -5.20
N ARG A 177 9.89 5.27 -4.13
CA ARG A 177 10.03 6.61 -3.53
C ARG A 177 9.84 7.75 -4.54
N GLN A 178 8.93 7.58 -5.51
CA GLN A 178 8.60 8.58 -6.53
C GLN A 178 7.41 9.47 -6.12
N LEU A 179 6.70 9.13 -5.04
CA LEU A 179 5.61 9.94 -4.49
C LEU A 179 6.11 10.78 -3.32
N ARG A 180 5.65 12.04 -3.25
CA ARG A 180 5.87 12.89 -2.07
C ARG A 180 4.84 12.56 -0.99
N LEU A 181 5.26 11.84 0.04
CA LEU A 181 4.40 11.52 1.16
C LEU A 181 4.32 12.72 2.12
N GLN A 182 3.10 13.10 2.50
CA GLN A 182 2.90 14.09 3.54
C GLN A 182 2.91 13.35 4.88
N ASN A 183 3.86 13.63 5.76
CA ASN A 183 3.82 13.16 7.14
C ASN A 183 4.64 14.16 7.96
N ASP A 184 4.00 14.97 8.80
CA ASP A 184 4.68 16.12 9.43
C ASP A 184 5.83 15.70 10.35
N PHE A 185 5.79 14.47 10.88
CA PHE A 185 6.86 13.93 11.71
C PHE A 185 8.08 13.48 10.90
N VAL A 186 7.87 12.86 9.74
CA VAL A 186 8.97 12.35 8.88
C VAL A 186 9.43 13.40 7.87
N ASN A 187 8.51 14.20 7.36
CA ASN A 187 8.72 15.43 6.58
C ASN A 187 9.72 15.34 5.43
N GLY A 188 9.60 14.32 4.57
CA GLY A 188 10.47 14.13 3.41
C GLY A 188 11.85 13.54 3.73
N HIS A 189 12.10 13.18 4.99
CA HIS A 189 13.32 12.51 5.41
C HIS A 189 13.25 10.98 5.29
N GLU A 190 12.13 10.40 4.86
CA GLU A 190 11.94 8.97 4.77
C GLU A 190 13.00 8.30 3.89
N GLU A 191 13.74 7.34 4.44
CA GLU A 191 14.72 6.55 3.69
C GLU A 191 14.17 5.20 3.24
N TRP A 192 13.15 4.70 3.94
CA TRP A 192 12.47 3.46 3.64
C TRP A 192 10.95 3.61 3.78
N ILE A 193 10.22 2.85 2.97
CA ILE A 193 8.76 2.80 2.96
C ILE A 193 8.34 1.34 3.02
N LEU A 194 7.55 0.97 4.03
CA LEU A 194 6.98 -0.37 4.16
C LEU A 194 5.49 -0.32 3.82
N LEU A 195 5.05 -1.09 2.83
CA LEU A 195 3.63 -1.35 2.60
C LEU A 195 3.13 -2.42 3.57
N ALA A 196 2.11 -2.14 4.37
CA ALA A 196 1.51 -3.09 5.32
C ALA A 196 0.02 -3.27 5.04
N TYR A 197 -0.38 -4.48 4.66
CA TYR A 197 -1.75 -4.78 4.24
C TYR A 197 -2.15 -6.21 4.67
N PRO A 198 -3.43 -6.46 5.01
CA PRO A 198 -3.86 -7.81 5.38
C PRO A 198 -3.95 -8.73 4.15
N GLY A 199 -3.16 -9.80 4.17
CA GLY A 199 -3.12 -10.84 3.15
C GLY A 199 -2.00 -10.67 2.12
N LYS A 200 -1.97 -11.61 1.17
CA LYS A 200 -1.00 -11.64 0.08
C LYS A 200 -1.17 -10.43 -0.86
N PRO A 201 -0.06 -9.90 -1.42
CA PRO A 201 -0.12 -8.90 -2.49
C PRO A 201 -0.69 -9.50 -3.78
N PRO A 202 -1.31 -8.69 -4.66
CA PRO A 202 -1.72 -9.13 -5.99
C PRO A 202 -0.54 -9.64 -6.83
N LEU A 203 -0.77 -10.68 -7.63
CA LEU A 203 0.23 -11.27 -8.53
C LEU A 203 0.67 -10.28 -9.60
N GLY A 204 -0.28 -9.51 -10.15
CA GLY A 204 -0.01 -8.45 -11.11
C GLY A 204 0.92 -7.38 -10.53
N GLN A 205 0.74 -7.03 -9.25
CA GLN A 205 1.63 -6.10 -8.55
C GLN A 205 3.05 -6.65 -8.50
N ILE A 206 3.21 -7.88 -8.01
CA ILE A 206 4.52 -8.53 -7.89
C ILE A 206 5.20 -8.60 -9.26
N TYR A 207 4.47 -9.04 -10.30
CA TYR A 207 4.99 -9.14 -11.66
C TYR A 207 5.47 -7.79 -12.19
N LEU A 208 4.72 -6.71 -11.97
CA LEU A 208 5.10 -5.36 -12.37
C LEU A 208 6.44 -4.95 -11.74
N PHE A 209 6.65 -5.23 -10.46
CA PHE A 209 7.92 -4.95 -9.78
C PHE A 209 9.07 -5.82 -10.28
N GLN A 210 8.83 -7.10 -10.57
CA GLN A 210 9.85 -8.01 -11.08
C GLN A 210 10.32 -7.63 -12.49
N LYS A 211 9.42 -7.08 -13.33
CA LYS A 211 9.74 -6.63 -14.69
C LYS A 211 10.30 -5.23 -14.75
N ASP A 212 9.93 -4.37 -13.81
CA ASP A 212 10.43 -3.00 -13.69
C ASP A 212 10.40 -2.21 -15.03
N PRO A 213 9.25 -2.19 -15.75
CA PRO A 213 9.19 -1.75 -17.15
C PRO A 213 9.51 -0.26 -17.35
N LEU A 214 9.45 0.53 -16.28
CA LEU A 214 9.77 1.94 -16.31
C LEU A 214 11.20 2.23 -15.88
N SER A 215 11.87 1.27 -15.23
CA SER A 215 13.22 1.41 -14.66
C SER A 215 13.38 2.70 -13.84
N ILE A 216 12.30 3.15 -13.19
CA ILE A 216 12.26 4.39 -12.42
C ILE A 216 12.79 4.12 -11.01
N GLY A 217 14.09 4.32 -10.84
CA GLY A 217 14.67 4.56 -9.54
C GLY A 217 15.63 3.48 -9.04
N LYS A 218 16.89 3.88 -9.00
CA LYS A 218 18.00 3.30 -8.21
C LYS A 218 17.90 3.62 -6.70
N ALA A 219 16.81 4.23 -6.23
CA ALA A 219 16.62 4.50 -4.81
C ALA A 219 16.38 3.18 -4.08
N SER A 220 17.30 2.81 -3.17
CA SER A 220 17.22 1.56 -2.43
C SER A 220 16.19 1.68 -1.31
N ASN A 221 14.90 1.53 -1.62
CA ASN A 221 13.94 1.16 -0.59
C ASN A 221 14.25 -0.31 -0.19
N PRO A 222 14.67 -0.61 1.06
CA PRO A 222 14.95 -1.98 1.48
C PRO A 222 13.70 -2.86 1.49
N TYR A 223 12.50 -2.26 1.45
CA TYR A 223 11.22 -2.94 1.49
C TYR A 223 10.49 -2.90 0.14
N LYS A 224 11.11 -3.43 -0.92
CA LYS A 224 10.44 -3.66 -2.22
C LYS A 224 9.46 -4.84 -2.15
N GLY A 225 8.40 -4.67 -1.39
CA GLY A 225 7.42 -5.71 -1.12
C GLY A 225 6.27 -5.25 -0.23
N GLN A 226 5.55 -6.22 0.33
CA GLN A 226 4.45 -5.99 1.27
C GLN A 226 4.64 -6.81 2.53
N TYR A 227 4.36 -6.20 3.67
CA TYR A 227 4.18 -6.90 4.92
C TYR A 227 2.74 -7.40 5.02
N ASP A 228 2.57 -8.73 5.02
CA ASP A 228 1.28 -9.37 5.26
C ASP A 228 0.95 -9.31 6.77
N LEU A 229 -0.07 -8.54 7.12
CA LEU A 229 -0.51 -8.37 8.51
C LEU A 229 -1.15 -9.63 9.12
N VAL A 230 -1.63 -10.56 8.29
CA VAL A 230 -2.24 -11.81 8.73
C VAL A 230 -1.15 -12.83 9.07
N GLU A 231 -0.27 -13.08 8.12
CA GLU A 231 0.82 -14.07 8.25
C GLU A 231 2.03 -13.54 9.02
N LYS A 232 2.08 -12.22 9.27
CA LYS A 232 3.19 -11.52 9.91
C LYS A 232 4.53 -11.79 9.22
N LYS A 233 4.54 -11.67 7.90
CA LYS A 233 5.71 -11.91 7.06
C LYS A 233 5.88 -10.79 6.03
N PHE A 234 7.12 -10.39 5.81
CA PHE A 234 7.47 -9.52 4.70
C PHE A 234 7.69 -10.34 3.43
N ILE A 235 6.86 -10.06 2.42
CA ILE A 235 6.88 -10.69 1.09
C ILE A 235 7.69 -9.77 0.17
N ASP A 236 8.99 -10.09 0.01
CA ASP A 236 9.87 -9.43 -0.96
C ASP A 236 9.49 -9.86 -2.38
N TYR A 237 9.04 -8.93 -3.20
CA TYR A 237 8.56 -9.21 -4.55
C TYR A 237 9.63 -9.82 -5.45
N ASN A 238 10.92 -9.53 -5.21
CA ASN A 238 12.02 -10.13 -5.98
C ASN A 238 12.30 -11.59 -5.62
N LYS A 239 11.70 -12.09 -4.54
CA LYS A 239 11.85 -13.47 -4.04
C LYS A 239 10.63 -14.34 -4.30
N VAL A 240 9.56 -13.77 -4.83
CA VAL A 240 8.36 -14.51 -5.19
C VAL A 240 8.57 -15.29 -6.48
N ASP A 241 8.29 -16.59 -6.47
CA ASP A 241 8.06 -17.37 -7.68
C ASP A 241 6.56 -17.41 -8.00
N LEU A 242 6.14 -16.59 -8.96
CA LEU A 242 4.74 -16.41 -9.33
C LEU A 242 4.04 -17.68 -9.82
N SER A 243 4.77 -18.74 -10.19
CA SER A 243 4.17 -20.01 -10.61
C SER A 243 3.71 -20.88 -9.44
N SER A 244 4.18 -20.60 -8.22
CA SER A 244 4.00 -21.44 -7.04
C SER A 244 3.70 -20.64 -5.76
N PHE A 245 3.34 -19.36 -5.90
CA PHE A 245 3.10 -18.44 -4.79
C PHE A 245 1.66 -18.50 -4.26
#